data_AF-A0A8H6VKT0-F1
#
_entry.id   AF-A0A8H6VKT0-F1
#
_cell.length_a   1.000
_cell.length_b   1.000
_cell.length_c   1.000
_cell.angle_alpha   90.00
_cell.angle_beta   90.00
_cell.angle_gamma   90.00
#
_symmetry.space_group_name_H-M   'P 1'
#
loop_
_entity.id
_entity.type
_entity.pdbx_description
1 polymer ?
#
loop_
_entity_poly.entity_id
_entity_poly.type
_entity_poly.pdbx_seq_one_letter_code
_entity_poly.pdbx_strand_id
1 'polypeptide(L)'
;MDPLQPLSTYIYDNTTTDTSNRKFYAGAHMLLASPQLPCPYYNQSTYTDSAGNQWGTYCGFDGGGSQVGSLNTDDMTGCMTACNNNPSCNQFTYQYGGSEPAGITGSTGGTCWLKQGTFTGQGISNTNNANFAYRINAVTTTRTTPGGAVTTTTTALSQQLLRVYTVYCGFDNTPSSVSTTSASSLSACMANCDAYTGCKAASLQGTACYLKTGFNSLNSNSGIQSLVRTIPPNPNYAAPYPAGTGNASTGCGQPLWSGLVPDGTAQQYSFTGPDGLTRNYLLHIPKYYDPNKASPLMFGFHGNGGNAAAIQGQVQWDDKILNPYGIAVYVSGMGGGFISNPDWGPTGTNYPNLDDVGFMRMFVPFLTSSFCVDTGRIFAAGQSNGGGLVQVLACDPYMSQVISVFAGSSAAMYTNNTSGDPLTIEPVNTPTQALCLPSRNNIAIVEIHGLGDQVINYSGGIARRRVLPQIPHWATRWAQRQGYSGTNVTTVLSTGANGVTRYQFGNADNLGIITQYTLQNCGHCFATLNSNGLSAAQTFMDFFYAQTSNWGTGPGPQISSSSSPVNPHFHNYPFPSFFHFYHYHHQHHYDTHHNFKHHYNKYYYNKYDTHNHN
;
A
#
# COMPACT_ATOMS: atom_id res chain seq x y z
N MET A 1 42.12 1.11 19.81
CA MET A 1 41.97 -0.35 19.88
C MET A 1 40.60 -0.61 20.48
N ASP A 2 39.77 -1.39 19.82
CA ASP A 2 38.82 -2.26 20.53
C ASP A 2 39.67 -3.44 21.09
N PRO A 3 39.32 -4.12 22.20
CA PRO A 3 38.11 -4.95 22.19
C PRO A 3 37.34 -5.09 23.53
N LEU A 4 36.13 -5.68 23.42
CA LEU A 4 35.34 -6.36 24.47
C LEU A 4 34.50 -5.48 25.44
N GLN A 5 33.23 -5.33 25.04
CA GLN A 5 31.98 -5.49 25.82
C GLN A 5 32.00 -5.74 27.36
N PRO A 6 30.87 -5.46 28.06
CA PRO A 6 29.87 -4.41 27.82
C PRO A 6 29.43 -3.67 29.10
N LEU A 7 28.93 -2.43 28.98
CA LEU A 7 28.18 -1.77 30.06
C LEU A 7 26.78 -1.40 29.61
N SER A 8 25.85 -2.30 29.92
CA SER A 8 24.41 -1.99 30.03
C SER A 8 24.13 -1.27 31.35
N THR A 9 23.26 -0.26 31.31
CA THR A 9 22.63 0.47 32.46
C THR A 9 23.59 1.30 33.33
N TYR A 10 23.26 2.55 33.70
CA TYR A 10 21.93 3.03 34.10
C TYR A 10 21.47 4.33 33.43
N ILE A 11 20.15 4.42 33.19
CA ILE A 11 19.35 5.52 33.74
C ILE A 11 18.57 4.92 34.91
N TYR A 12 18.63 5.56 36.08
CA TYR A 12 17.90 5.21 37.29
C TYR A 12 16.74 6.21 37.45
N ASP A 13 15.58 5.74 37.89
CA ASP A 13 14.73 6.50 38.81
C ASP A 13 14.74 5.80 40.17
N ASN A 14 14.67 6.55 41.26
CA ASN A 14 15.10 6.14 42.59
C ASN A 14 14.04 6.42 43.67
N THR A 15 12.90 5.74 43.59
CA THR A 15 11.95 5.63 44.73
C THR A 15 11.19 4.30 44.73
N THR A 16 11.81 3.20 45.18
CA THR A 16 11.23 2.18 46.08
C THR A 16 12.22 1.03 46.28
N THR A 17 12.31 0.52 47.50
CA THR A 17 13.18 -0.58 47.91
C THR A 17 12.45 -1.92 47.94
N ASP A 18 12.68 -2.79 46.95
CA ASP A 18 12.85 -4.24 47.21
C ASP A 18 13.68 -4.89 46.10
N THR A 19 14.41 -5.95 46.43
CA THR A 19 15.51 -6.51 45.62
C THR A 19 15.35 -8.00 45.38
N SER A 20 14.65 -8.38 44.31
CA SER A 20 14.79 -9.73 43.73
C SER A 20 14.49 -9.77 42.22
N ASN A 21 15.40 -10.41 41.48
CA ASN A 21 15.26 -10.86 40.07
C ASN A 21 15.23 -9.80 38.93
N ARG A 22 16.42 -9.35 38.50
CA ARG A 22 16.66 -8.84 37.14
C ARG A 22 16.97 -10.00 36.17
N LYS A 23 16.21 -10.23 35.09
CA LYS A 23 16.65 -10.98 33.88
C LYS A 23 15.89 -10.59 32.59
N PHE A 24 16.66 -10.11 31.61
CA PHE A 24 16.52 -10.12 30.14
C PHE A 24 15.21 -9.73 29.42
N TYR A 25 15.34 -8.81 28.46
CA TYR A 25 14.39 -8.60 27.36
C TYR A 25 14.42 -9.77 26.39
N ALA A 26 13.25 -10.36 26.11
CA ALA A 26 12.98 -11.27 25.00
C ALA A 26 11.52 -11.09 24.57
N GLY A 27 11.20 -11.36 23.30
CA GLY A 27 9.82 -11.31 22.78
C GLY A 27 9.43 -9.97 22.17
N ALA A 28 9.26 -9.96 20.85
CA ALA A 28 8.69 -8.82 20.12
C ALA A 28 7.16 -8.83 20.26
N HIS A 29 6.63 -8.23 21.34
CA HIS A 29 5.19 -8.12 21.53
C HIS A 29 4.58 -7.01 20.69
N MET A 30 4.01 -7.41 19.55
CA MET A 30 2.60 -7.14 19.24
C MET A 30 2.04 -5.72 19.53
N LEU A 31 2.50 -4.66 18.86
CA LEU A 31 1.87 -3.33 18.98
C LEU A 31 1.92 -2.61 17.61
N LEU A 32 0.81 -2.15 17.00
CA LEU A 32 -0.60 -2.15 17.44
C LEU A 32 -1.60 -2.17 16.27
N ALA A 33 -2.84 -2.56 16.58
CA ALA A 33 -4.05 -1.92 16.06
C ALA A 33 -5.16 -1.96 17.12
N SER A 34 -5.81 -0.79 17.34
CA SER A 34 -6.97 -0.54 18.24
C SER A 34 -6.69 -0.38 19.77
N PRO A 35 -7.42 0.50 20.50
CA PRO A 35 -7.11 0.87 21.90
C PRO A 35 -7.61 -0.09 22.99
N GLN A 36 -8.13 -1.27 22.64
CA GLN A 36 -8.61 -2.27 23.60
C GLN A 36 -8.08 -3.66 23.24
N LEU A 37 -6.87 -3.95 23.74
CA LEU A 37 -6.11 -5.21 23.65
C LEU A 37 -5.31 -5.42 22.33
N PRO A 38 -4.01 -5.79 22.43
CA PRO A 38 -3.16 -5.96 21.26
C PRO A 38 -3.42 -7.26 20.50
N CYS A 39 -3.78 -7.17 19.22
CA CYS A 39 -3.74 -8.30 18.30
C CYS A 39 -2.30 -8.59 17.84
N PRO A 40 -1.84 -9.86 17.78
CA PRO A 40 -0.60 -10.20 17.08
C PRO A 40 -0.66 -9.84 15.59
N TYR A 41 0.49 -9.48 15.03
CA TYR A 41 0.72 -9.09 13.63
C TYR A 41 0.16 -10.09 12.59
N TYR A 42 -0.04 -11.34 13.00
CA TYR A 42 -0.44 -12.46 12.15
C TYR A 42 -1.94 -12.78 12.15
N ASN A 43 -2.80 -11.93 12.72
CA ASN A 43 -4.25 -12.16 12.74
C ASN A 43 -4.82 -12.51 11.35
N GLN A 44 -5.61 -13.57 11.26
CA GLN A 44 -6.17 -14.14 10.02
C GLN A 44 -5.11 -14.58 8.97
N SER A 45 -3.87 -14.80 9.41
CA SER A 45 -2.76 -15.25 8.56
C SER A 45 -2.03 -16.45 9.18
N THR A 46 -1.09 -17.01 8.42
CA THR A 46 -0.26 -18.15 8.83
C THR A 46 1.04 -17.68 9.48
N TYR A 47 1.28 -18.13 10.71
CA TYR A 47 2.55 -18.04 11.42
C TYR A 47 3.31 -19.38 11.29
N THR A 48 4.63 -19.33 11.11
CA THR A 48 5.50 -20.53 11.18
C THR A 48 6.32 -20.44 12.45
N ASP A 49 6.22 -21.44 13.32
CA ASP A 49 6.97 -21.47 14.58
C ASP A 49 8.45 -21.89 14.41
N SER A 50 9.23 -21.78 15.49
CA SER A 50 10.65 -22.13 15.52
C SER A 50 10.94 -23.63 15.30
N ALA A 51 9.93 -24.49 15.35
CA ALA A 51 10.01 -25.91 15.02
C ALA A 51 9.48 -26.22 13.60
N GLY A 52 9.14 -25.19 12.81
CA GLY A 52 8.69 -25.30 11.43
C GLY A 52 7.21 -25.66 11.26
N ASN A 53 6.42 -25.71 12.33
CA ASN A 53 4.98 -25.97 12.23
C ASN A 53 4.26 -24.70 11.77
N GLN A 54 3.27 -24.85 10.90
CA GLN A 54 2.41 -23.75 10.49
C GLN A 54 1.17 -23.65 11.37
N TRP A 55 0.77 -22.43 11.68
CA TRP A 55 -0.35 -22.07 12.56
C TRP A 55 -1.20 -21.00 11.89
N GLY A 56 -2.51 -21.24 11.73
CA GLY A 56 -3.44 -20.16 11.41
C GLY A 56 -3.91 -19.51 12.71
N THR A 57 -3.87 -18.18 12.80
CA THR A 57 -4.19 -17.43 14.04
C THR A 57 -5.37 -16.50 13.84
N TYR A 58 -6.22 -16.35 14.87
CA TYR A 58 -7.44 -15.54 14.87
C TYR A 58 -7.60 -14.82 16.21
N CYS A 59 -7.80 -13.51 16.19
CA CYS A 59 -7.87 -12.69 17.42
C CYS A 59 -9.32 -12.31 17.75
N GLY A 60 -9.69 -12.32 19.04
CA GLY A 60 -11.06 -12.11 19.52
C GLY A 60 -12.00 -13.32 19.40
N PHE A 61 -11.44 -14.52 19.20
CA PHE A 61 -12.18 -15.76 18.97
C PHE A 61 -11.75 -16.86 19.94
N ASP A 62 -12.71 -17.67 20.38
CA ASP A 62 -12.45 -18.99 20.96
C ASP A 62 -12.70 -20.11 19.93
N GLY A 63 -11.82 -21.11 19.87
CA GLY A 63 -11.99 -22.27 18.99
C GLY A 63 -12.82 -23.38 19.62
N GLY A 64 -13.85 -23.86 18.92
CA GLY A 64 -14.80 -24.89 19.38
C GLY A 64 -14.26 -26.33 19.54
N GLY A 65 -12.95 -26.52 19.77
CA GLY A 65 -12.33 -27.83 20.02
C GLY A 65 -12.41 -28.28 21.49
N SER A 66 -12.39 -29.60 21.71
CA SER A 66 -12.37 -30.21 23.05
C SER A 66 -11.05 -29.94 23.76
N GLN A 67 -11.08 -29.48 25.00
CA GLN A 67 -9.85 -29.22 25.78
C GLN A 67 -9.09 -30.53 26.06
N VAL A 68 -7.77 -30.51 25.82
CA VAL A 68 -6.81 -31.59 26.12
C VAL A 68 -5.74 -31.20 27.14
N GLY A 69 -5.75 -29.95 27.59
CA GLY A 69 -4.88 -29.45 28.65
C GLY A 69 -5.05 -27.95 28.86
N SER A 70 -4.36 -27.42 29.84
CA SER A 70 -4.19 -25.97 30.00
C SER A 70 -2.91 -25.65 30.74
N LEU A 71 -2.35 -24.48 30.47
CA LEU A 71 -1.17 -23.93 31.13
C LEU A 71 -1.29 -22.40 31.20
N ASN A 72 -0.56 -21.76 32.11
CA ASN A 72 -0.35 -20.32 32.03
C ASN A 72 0.96 -20.05 31.27
N THR A 73 0.98 -19.00 30.47
CA THR A 73 2.12 -18.65 29.62
C THR A 73 2.09 -17.17 29.23
N ASP A 74 3.27 -16.61 28.98
CA ASP A 74 3.43 -15.17 28.76
C ASP A 74 2.90 -14.72 27.40
N ASP A 75 2.76 -15.63 26.42
CA ASP A 75 2.21 -15.32 25.10
C ASP A 75 1.65 -16.53 24.30
N MET A 76 1.13 -16.25 23.10
CA MET A 76 0.68 -17.29 22.16
C MET A 76 1.81 -18.18 21.62
N THR A 77 3.08 -17.76 21.68
CA THR A 77 4.22 -18.59 21.22
C THR A 77 4.50 -19.69 22.23
N GLY A 78 4.41 -19.39 23.53
CA GLY A 78 4.44 -20.40 24.59
C GLY A 78 3.26 -21.37 24.51
N CYS A 79 2.06 -20.90 24.13
CA CYS A 79 0.95 -21.79 23.76
C CYS A 79 1.30 -22.72 22.59
N MET A 80 1.87 -22.21 21.50
CA MET A 80 2.30 -23.02 20.35
C MET A 80 3.32 -24.07 20.77
N THR A 81 4.32 -23.69 21.57
CA THR A 81 5.31 -24.62 22.14
C THR A 81 4.64 -25.71 22.99
N ALA A 82 3.70 -25.35 23.85
CA ALA A 82 2.99 -26.31 24.69
C ALA A 82 2.06 -27.24 23.88
N CYS A 83 1.41 -26.73 22.85
CA CYS A 83 0.59 -27.53 21.93
C CYS A 83 1.47 -28.43 21.05
N ASN A 84 2.64 -27.97 20.61
CA ASN A 84 3.62 -28.78 19.89
C ASN A 84 4.08 -29.99 20.72
N ASN A 85 4.27 -29.80 22.03
CA ASN A 85 4.71 -30.82 22.98
C ASN A 85 3.58 -31.74 23.48
N ASN A 86 2.31 -31.46 23.15
CA ASN A 86 1.17 -32.30 23.50
C ASN A 86 0.66 -33.04 22.24
N PRO A 87 0.85 -34.37 22.12
CA PRO A 87 0.48 -35.11 20.91
C PRO A 87 -1.01 -35.07 20.55
N SER A 88 -1.89 -34.81 21.51
CA SER A 88 -3.34 -34.65 21.29
C SER A 88 -3.71 -33.22 20.91
N CYS A 89 -2.82 -32.24 21.06
CA CYS A 89 -3.12 -30.84 20.79
C CYS A 89 -2.91 -30.50 19.30
N ASN A 90 -3.95 -29.95 18.68
CA ASN A 90 -3.88 -29.41 17.32
C ASN A 90 -4.40 -27.98 17.20
N GLN A 91 -4.85 -27.38 18.29
CA GLN A 91 -5.27 -25.98 18.37
C GLN A 91 -5.25 -25.52 19.82
N PHE A 92 -5.32 -24.22 20.08
CA PHE A 92 -5.44 -23.69 21.43
C PHE A 92 -6.13 -22.34 21.44
N THR A 93 -6.61 -21.96 22.63
CA THR A 93 -7.09 -20.61 22.93
C THR A 93 -6.22 -20.01 24.02
N TYR A 94 -5.88 -18.73 23.88
CA TYR A 94 -5.09 -17.95 24.82
C TYR A 94 -5.87 -16.71 25.26
N GLN A 95 -6.04 -16.52 26.56
CA GLN A 95 -6.73 -15.35 27.14
C GLN A 95 -5.82 -14.67 28.16
N TYR A 96 -5.71 -13.35 28.06
CA TYR A 96 -4.93 -12.55 29.00
C TYR A 96 -5.52 -12.57 30.40
N GLY A 97 -4.67 -12.62 31.43
CA GLY A 97 -5.05 -12.79 32.83
C GLY A 97 -5.63 -11.55 33.53
N GLY A 98 -6.16 -10.57 32.79
CA GLY A 98 -6.60 -9.29 33.35
C GLY A 98 -7.65 -8.55 32.53
N SER A 99 -8.19 -7.47 33.12
CA SER A 99 -9.25 -6.63 32.56
C SER A 99 -8.76 -5.24 32.11
N GLU A 100 -7.50 -5.17 31.63
CA GLU A 100 -6.76 -4.06 30.99
C GLU A 100 -7.45 -2.67 30.91
N PRO A 101 -6.77 -1.59 31.38
CA PRO A 101 -5.60 -1.12 30.63
C PRO A 101 -4.44 -0.52 31.46
N ALA A 102 -3.24 -1.13 31.40
CA ALA A 102 -1.98 -0.44 31.68
C ALA A 102 -0.78 -1.22 31.12
N GLY A 103 0.08 -0.56 30.34
CA GLY A 103 1.13 -1.25 29.58
C GLY A 103 2.25 -1.89 30.41
N ILE A 104 2.83 -2.94 29.84
CA ILE A 104 4.21 -3.41 30.05
C ILE A 104 4.56 -3.82 31.49
N THR A 105 4.03 -4.95 31.94
CA THR A 105 4.76 -5.85 32.86
C THR A 105 4.56 -7.32 32.43
N GLY A 106 5.65 -8.01 32.09
CA GLY A 106 5.65 -9.44 31.74
C GLY A 106 5.48 -10.37 32.96
N SER A 107 4.45 -10.12 33.77
CA SER A 107 4.18 -10.81 35.04
C SER A 107 2.74 -11.32 35.18
N THR A 108 1.82 -10.88 34.32
CA THR A 108 0.46 -11.43 34.21
C THR A 108 0.30 -12.21 32.90
N GLY A 109 1.00 -13.34 32.82
CA GLY A 109 0.81 -14.31 31.75
C GLY A 109 -0.64 -14.78 31.65
N GLY A 110 -1.12 -14.98 30.43
CA GLY A 110 -2.46 -15.47 30.13
C GLY A 110 -2.61 -16.98 30.33
N THR A 111 -3.87 -17.42 30.41
CA THR A 111 -4.20 -18.84 30.41
C THR A 111 -4.37 -19.34 28.98
N CYS A 112 -3.72 -20.47 28.71
CA CYS A 112 -3.77 -21.20 27.47
C CYS A 112 -4.56 -22.49 27.65
N TRP A 113 -5.64 -22.68 26.90
CA TRP A 113 -6.38 -23.95 26.82
C TRP A 113 -5.98 -24.68 25.55
N LEU A 114 -5.22 -25.76 25.72
CA LEU A 114 -4.83 -26.67 24.66
C LEU A 114 -6.06 -27.49 24.25
N LYS A 115 -6.32 -27.62 22.95
CA LYS A 115 -7.55 -28.19 22.39
C LYS A 115 -7.25 -29.19 21.26
N GLN A 116 -8.22 -30.09 21.03
CA GLN A 116 -8.23 -31.05 19.93
C GLN A 116 -9.55 -31.01 19.16
N GLY A 117 -9.50 -31.25 17.85
CA GLY A 117 -10.68 -31.32 17.00
C GLY A 117 -10.45 -30.68 15.63
N THR A 118 -11.47 -30.65 14.78
CA THR A 118 -11.39 -29.98 13.47
C THR A 118 -11.98 -28.59 13.58
N PHE A 119 -11.22 -27.55 13.18
CA PHE A 119 -11.77 -26.21 13.03
C PHE A 119 -12.68 -26.17 11.79
N THR A 120 -13.98 -26.01 12.00
CA THR A 120 -15.02 -26.05 10.95
C THR A 120 -15.43 -24.68 10.41
N GLY A 121 -14.82 -23.59 10.89
CA GLY A 121 -15.15 -22.22 10.49
C GLY A 121 -16.53 -21.71 10.96
N GLN A 122 -17.23 -22.48 11.80
CA GLN A 122 -18.54 -22.15 12.38
C GLN A 122 -18.60 -22.68 13.83
N GLY A 123 -18.67 -21.77 14.81
CA GLY A 123 -18.57 -22.07 16.26
C GLY A 123 -17.79 -21.00 17.02
N ILE A 124 -18.35 -19.80 17.20
CA ILE A 124 -19.04 -19.35 18.44
C ILE A 124 -18.04 -19.28 19.62
N SER A 125 -17.42 -18.15 19.91
CA SER A 125 -18.09 -16.94 20.44
C SER A 125 -17.17 -15.72 20.31
N ASN A 126 -17.74 -14.50 20.30
CA ASN A 126 -16.92 -13.35 20.70
C ASN A 126 -16.65 -13.52 22.20
N THR A 127 -15.37 -13.54 22.54
CA THR A 127 -14.91 -13.26 23.90
C THR A 127 -13.86 -12.19 23.70
N ASN A 128 -14.18 -10.96 24.11
CA ASN A 128 -13.38 -9.77 23.78
C ASN A 128 -11.92 -9.82 24.28
N ASN A 129 -11.52 -10.88 25.01
CA ASN A 129 -10.23 -11.04 25.67
C ASN A 129 -9.44 -12.30 25.23
N ALA A 130 -9.90 -13.08 24.25
CA ALA A 130 -9.27 -14.35 23.85
C ALA A 130 -8.79 -14.39 22.38
N ASN A 131 -7.69 -15.09 22.13
CA ASN A 131 -7.09 -15.33 20.83
C ASN A 131 -6.97 -16.85 20.58
N PHE A 132 -7.23 -17.28 19.34
CA PHE A 132 -7.24 -18.68 18.93
C PHE A 132 -6.14 -18.96 17.89
N ALA A 133 -5.54 -20.14 17.94
CA ALA A 133 -4.71 -20.64 16.84
C ALA A 133 -4.88 -22.15 16.63
N TYR A 134 -4.78 -22.58 15.38
CA TYR A 134 -4.85 -23.99 14.97
C TYR A 134 -3.66 -24.39 14.12
N ARG A 135 -3.19 -25.63 14.32
CA ARG A 135 -2.04 -26.21 13.64
C ARG A 135 -2.44 -26.61 12.23
N ILE A 136 -1.81 -25.99 11.24
CA ILE A 136 -1.97 -26.32 9.83
C ILE A 136 -1.10 -27.55 9.54
N ASN A 137 -1.65 -28.72 9.86
CA ASN A 137 -1.10 -29.98 9.39
C ASN A 137 -1.33 -30.10 7.88
N ALA A 138 -0.39 -30.68 7.15
CA ALA A 138 -0.61 -31.11 5.76
C ALA A 138 -1.58 -32.30 5.75
N VAL A 139 -2.89 -32.04 5.70
CA VAL A 139 -3.91 -33.09 5.83
C VAL A 139 -4.14 -33.81 4.50
N THR A 140 -3.61 -35.03 4.40
CA THR A 140 -4.11 -36.03 3.44
C THR A 140 -5.39 -36.66 4.01
N THR A 141 -6.57 -36.15 3.66
CA THR A 141 -7.84 -36.81 3.99
C THR A 141 -8.16 -37.91 2.97
N THR A 142 -8.05 -39.17 3.39
CA THR A 142 -8.80 -40.26 2.75
C THR A 142 -10.22 -40.30 3.32
N ARG A 143 -11.24 -40.20 2.45
CA ARG A 143 -12.62 -40.58 2.80
C ARG A 143 -13.24 -41.40 1.67
N THR A 144 -13.45 -42.68 1.92
CA THR A 144 -14.38 -43.52 1.16
C THR A 144 -15.79 -43.37 1.75
N THR A 145 -16.81 -43.34 0.91
CA THR A 145 -18.15 -43.90 1.18
C THR A 145 -19.01 -43.88 -0.10
N PRO A 146 -19.98 -44.81 -0.28
CA PRO A 146 -20.72 -44.96 -1.54
C PRO A 146 -21.98 -44.07 -1.59
N GLY A 147 -22.36 -43.63 -2.79
CA GLY A 147 -23.57 -42.82 -3.02
C GLY A 147 -23.30 -41.32 -2.80
N GLY A 148 -23.36 -40.53 -3.87
CA GLY A 148 -22.84 -39.16 -3.87
C GLY A 148 -23.78 -38.09 -3.32
N ALA A 149 -23.24 -37.18 -2.51
CA ALA A 149 -23.57 -35.76 -2.49
C ALA A 149 -22.39 -34.93 -1.95
N VAL A 150 -22.15 -33.78 -2.59
CA VAL A 150 -20.98 -32.87 -2.49
C VAL A 150 -20.63 -32.36 -1.08
N THR A 151 -19.33 -32.19 -0.79
CA THR A 151 -18.85 -31.10 0.11
C THR A 151 -17.42 -30.66 -0.24
N THR A 152 -17.18 -29.34 -0.24
CA THR A 152 -15.94 -28.62 -0.54
C THR A 152 -15.49 -27.87 0.74
N THR A 153 -14.24 -27.46 1.01
CA THR A 153 -13.03 -27.22 0.18
C THR A 153 -11.76 -27.39 1.03
N THR A 154 -10.60 -27.67 0.44
CA THR A 154 -9.28 -27.42 1.05
C THR A 154 -8.54 -26.29 0.33
N THR A 155 -8.10 -25.29 1.11
CA THR A 155 -7.29 -24.16 0.61
C THR A 155 -5.82 -24.51 0.78
N ALA A 156 -5.04 -24.45 -0.30
CA ALA A 156 -3.59 -24.70 -0.26
C ALA A 156 -2.83 -23.45 -0.73
N LEU A 157 -1.84 -23.03 0.07
CA LEU A 157 -0.98 -21.88 -0.22
C LEU A 157 0.26 -22.33 -0.98
N SER A 158 0.52 -21.74 -2.16
CA SER A 158 1.76 -21.89 -2.93
C SER A 158 2.83 -20.93 -2.38
N GLN A 159 3.99 -21.42 -1.96
CA GLN A 159 4.97 -20.65 -1.18
C GLN A 159 5.81 -19.61 -1.97
N GLN A 160 5.54 -19.36 -3.25
CA GLN A 160 6.34 -18.42 -4.06
C GLN A 160 5.56 -17.30 -4.74
N LEU A 161 4.23 -17.38 -4.78
CA LEU A 161 3.35 -16.34 -5.30
C LEU A 161 2.08 -16.36 -4.45
N LEU A 162 1.61 -15.20 -3.97
CA LEU A 162 0.37 -15.07 -3.20
C LEU A 162 -0.85 -15.39 -4.07
N ARG A 163 -1.05 -16.68 -4.34
CA ARG A 163 -2.05 -17.24 -5.25
C ARG A 163 -2.83 -18.30 -4.50
N VAL A 164 -4.12 -18.07 -4.36
CA VAL A 164 -5.06 -19.01 -3.76
C VAL A 164 -5.51 -19.99 -4.83
N TYR A 165 -5.65 -21.27 -4.46
CA TYR A 165 -6.19 -22.32 -5.32
C TYR A 165 -7.39 -22.99 -4.64
N THR A 166 -8.44 -23.24 -5.41
CA THR A 166 -9.62 -24.02 -5.01
C THR A 166 -9.45 -25.45 -5.54
N VAL A 167 -9.51 -26.44 -4.65
CA VAL A 167 -9.30 -27.86 -4.98
C VAL A 167 -10.63 -28.61 -5.05
N TYR A 168 -10.83 -29.31 -6.17
CA TYR A 168 -11.99 -30.17 -6.46
C TYR A 168 -11.52 -31.63 -6.60
N CYS A 169 -11.63 -32.39 -5.51
CA CYS A 169 -11.28 -33.81 -5.47
C CYS A 169 -12.38 -34.67 -6.13
N GLY A 170 -11.98 -35.64 -6.96
CA GLY A 170 -12.93 -36.53 -7.66
C GLY A 170 -13.55 -35.92 -8.93
N PHE A 171 -13.01 -34.79 -9.40
CA PHE A 171 -13.46 -34.11 -10.61
C PHE A 171 -12.26 -33.73 -11.49
N ASP A 172 -12.45 -33.83 -12.80
CA ASP A 172 -11.63 -33.15 -13.80
C ASP A 172 -12.29 -31.83 -14.22
N ASN A 173 -11.53 -30.84 -14.66
CA ASN A 173 -12.05 -29.56 -15.13
C ASN A 173 -11.82 -29.31 -16.62
N THR A 174 -12.70 -28.56 -17.28
CA THR A 174 -12.52 -28.13 -18.68
C THR A 174 -11.94 -26.70 -18.77
N PRO A 175 -11.28 -26.28 -19.87
CA PRO A 175 -11.00 -27.02 -21.11
C PRO A 175 -9.88 -28.06 -20.95
N SER A 176 -9.60 -28.81 -22.03
CA SER A 176 -8.51 -29.79 -22.11
C SER A 176 -7.15 -29.18 -21.76
N SER A 177 -6.21 -30.04 -21.32
CA SER A 177 -4.86 -29.62 -20.97
C SER A 177 -4.10 -29.03 -22.15
N VAL A 178 -3.46 -27.88 -21.93
CA VAL A 178 -2.53 -27.24 -22.88
C VAL A 178 -1.10 -27.79 -22.76
N SER A 179 -0.79 -28.41 -21.62
CA SER A 179 0.49 -29.06 -21.34
C SER A 179 0.32 -30.09 -20.23
N THR A 180 1.23 -31.07 -20.17
CA THR A 180 1.28 -32.06 -19.09
C THR A 180 2.71 -32.17 -18.60
N THR A 181 2.90 -32.17 -17.28
CA THR A 181 4.20 -32.28 -16.62
C THR A 181 4.11 -33.22 -15.41
N SER A 182 5.24 -33.61 -14.83
CA SER A 182 5.26 -34.43 -13.61
C SER A 182 5.15 -33.58 -12.34
N ALA A 183 4.40 -34.08 -11.36
CA ALA A 183 4.30 -33.52 -10.02
C ALA A 183 4.14 -34.65 -9.01
N SER A 184 4.99 -34.69 -7.98
CA SER A 184 4.90 -35.69 -6.89
C SER A 184 3.81 -35.37 -5.86
N SER A 185 3.20 -34.19 -5.95
CA SER A 185 2.17 -33.71 -5.01
C SER A 185 1.28 -32.65 -5.66
N LEU A 186 0.16 -32.35 -5.02
CA LEU A 186 -0.73 -31.25 -5.42
C LEU A 186 0.01 -29.88 -5.34
N SER A 187 0.90 -29.70 -4.34
CA SER A 187 1.72 -28.49 -4.23
C SER A 187 2.73 -28.33 -5.37
N ALA A 188 3.37 -29.41 -5.81
CA ALA A 188 4.22 -29.39 -7.00
C ALA A 188 3.40 -29.11 -8.27
N CYS A 189 2.17 -29.61 -8.37
CA CYS A 189 1.28 -29.33 -9.50
C CYS A 189 0.82 -27.86 -9.53
N MET A 190 0.56 -27.24 -8.38
CA MET A 190 0.31 -25.79 -8.28
C MET A 190 1.54 -24.98 -8.74
N ALA A 191 2.75 -25.32 -8.26
CA ALA A 191 3.98 -24.65 -8.67
C ALA A 191 4.25 -24.77 -10.18
N ASN A 192 3.97 -25.94 -10.77
CA ASN A 192 4.04 -26.15 -12.22
C ASN A 192 3.03 -25.28 -13.00
N CYS A 193 1.81 -25.10 -12.49
CA CYS A 193 0.85 -24.16 -13.08
C CYS A 193 1.30 -22.71 -12.89
N ASP A 194 1.87 -22.37 -11.73
CA ASP A 194 2.36 -21.02 -11.45
C ASP A 194 3.50 -20.59 -12.38
N ALA A 195 4.39 -21.53 -12.73
CA ALA A 195 5.49 -21.33 -13.67
C ALA A 195 5.07 -21.33 -15.16
N TYR A 196 3.89 -21.87 -15.50
CA TYR A 196 3.42 -21.96 -16.88
C TYR A 196 2.60 -20.73 -17.29
N THR A 197 3.14 -19.93 -18.21
CA THR A 197 2.49 -18.71 -18.74
C THR A 197 1.09 -19.01 -19.25
N GLY A 198 0.09 -18.35 -18.66
CA GLY A 198 -1.32 -18.50 -19.03
C GLY A 198 -2.07 -19.64 -18.34
N CYS A 199 -1.44 -20.43 -17.46
CA CYS A 199 -2.15 -21.43 -16.66
C CYS A 199 -3.11 -20.77 -15.66
N LYS A 200 -4.34 -21.29 -15.58
CA LYS A 200 -5.41 -20.84 -14.68
C LYS A 200 -6.03 -21.98 -13.87
N ALA A 201 -5.78 -23.22 -14.28
CA ALA A 201 -6.16 -24.43 -13.56
C ALA A 201 -5.20 -25.57 -13.92
N ALA A 202 -5.19 -26.62 -13.13
CA ALA A 202 -4.58 -27.90 -13.52
C ALA A 202 -5.38 -29.07 -12.95
N SER A 203 -5.08 -30.29 -13.40
CA SER A 203 -5.56 -31.52 -12.77
C SER A 203 -4.37 -32.41 -12.42
N LEU A 204 -4.30 -32.89 -11.18
CA LEU A 204 -3.35 -33.93 -10.78
C LEU A 204 -4.03 -35.30 -10.83
N GLN A 205 -3.43 -36.24 -11.54
CA GLN A 205 -3.82 -37.66 -11.54
C GLN A 205 -2.55 -38.51 -11.34
N GLY A 206 -2.44 -39.18 -10.20
CA GLY A 206 -1.20 -39.85 -9.81
C GLY A 206 -0.05 -38.83 -9.74
N THR A 207 0.95 -38.98 -10.61
CA THR A 207 2.08 -38.04 -10.75
C THR A 207 1.98 -37.13 -11.98
N ALA A 208 0.90 -37.21 -12.77
CA ALA A 208 0.70 -36.39 -13.96
C ALA A 208 -0.11 -35.13 -13.63
N CYS A 209 0.48 -33.96 -13.87
CA CYS A 209 -0.10 -32.65 -13.69
C CYS A 209 -0.47 -32.03 -15.05
N TYR A 210 -1.76 -31.99 -15.33
CA TYR A 210 -2.37 -31.52 -16.57
C TYR A 210 -2.70 -30.03 -16.49
N LEU A 211 -1.86 -29.18 -17.06
CA LEU A 211 -1.97 -27.71 -16.99
C LEU A 211 -3.01 -27.18 -17.99
N LYS A 212 -3.82 -26.20 -17.58
CA LYS A 212 -4.99 -25.69 -18.33
C LYS A 212 -5.07 -24.16 -18.27
N THR A 213 -5.48 -23.54 -19.39
CA THR A 213 -5.59 -22.08 -19.55
C THR A 213 -6.93 -21.48 -19.09
N GLY A 214 -7.84 -22.30 -18.53
CA GLY A 214 -9.17 -21.88 -18.10
C GLY A 214 -9.86 -22.86 -17.16
N PHE A 215 -11.08 -22.51 -16.77
CA PHE A 215 -11.98 -23.32 -15.95
C PHE A 215 -13.42 -23.02 -16.38
N ASN A 216 -14.11 -23.99 -16.99
CA ASN A 216 -15.46 -23.80 -17.53
C ASN A 216 -16.49 -24.72 -16.85
N SER A 217 -16.14 -26.00 -16.60
CA SER A 217 -17.01 -26.99 -15.96
C SER A 217 -16.20 -28.01 -15.15
N LEU A 218 -16.90 -28.73 -14.27
CA LEU A 218 -16.39 -29.91 -13.56
C LEU A 218 -17.07 -31.17 -14.11
N ASN A 219 -16.27 -32.19 -14.40
CA ASN A 219 -16.71 -33.51 -14.85
C ASN A 219 -16.27 -34.54 -13.79
N SER A 220 -17.18 -35.39 -13.31
CA SER A 220 -16.85 -36.42 -12.30
C SER A 220 -15.77 -37.37 -12.82
N ASN A 221 -14.64 -37.48 -12.12
CA ASN A 221 -13.53 -38.35 -12.48
C ASN A 221 -12.79 -38.83 -11.22
N SER A 222 -13.02 -40.10 -10.85
CA SER A 222 -12.46 -40.70 -9.63
C SER A 222 -10.94 -40.83 -9.69
N GLY A 223 -10.25 -40.27 -8.71
CA GLY A 223 -8.78 -40.31 -8.61
C GLY A 223 -8.07 -39.09 -9.20
N ILE A 224 -8.81 -38.08 -9.66
CA ILE A 224 -8.27 -36.78 -10.08
C ILE A 224 -8.49 -35.72 -8.99
N GLN A 225 -7.51 -34.83 -8.82
CA GLN A 225 -7.62 -33.60 -8.04
C GLN A 225 -7.49 -32.40 -8.99
N SER A 226 -8.61 -31.78 -9.37
CA SER A 226 -8.55 -30.51 -10.11
C SER A 226 -8.24 -29.37 -9.16
N LEU A 227 -7.31 -28.51 -9.54
CA LEU A 227 -7.00 -27.26 -8.88
C LEU A 227 -7.32 -26.11 -9.82
N VAL A 228 -8.11 -25.15 -9.35
CA VAL A 228 -8.43 -23.93 -10.07
C VAL A 228 -7.75 -22.80 -9.34
N ARG A 229 -6.98 -21.96 -10.04
CA ARG A 229 -6.44 -20.74 -9.44
C ARG A 229 -7.65 -19.89 -9.07
N THR A 230 -7.88 -19.74 -7.77
CA THR A 230 -8.96 -18.91 -7.24
C THR A 230 -8.68 -17.50 -7.74
N ILE A 231 -9.48 -17.05 -8.71
CA ILE A 231 -9.47 -15.66 -9.10
C ILE A 231 -9.90 -14.87 -7.87
N PRO A 232 -9.14 -13.84 -7.48
CA PRO A 232 -9.51 -12.81 -6.53
C PRO A 232 -11.00 -12.45 -6.51
N PRO A 233 -11.51 -12.03 -5.34
CA PRO A 233 -10.83 -11.07 -4.47
C PRO A 233 -9.65 -11.61 -3.65
N ASN A 234 -8.54 -10.86 -3.64
CA ASN A 234 -7.54 -10.97 -2.59
C ASN A 234 -8.26 -10.53 -1.30
N PRO A 235 -8.34 -11.34 -0.24
CA PRO A 235 -9.11 -10.99 0.96
C PRO A 235 -8.63 -9.70 1.63
N ASN A 236 -7.38 -9.29 1.38
CA ASN A 236 -6.82 -8.03 1.88
C ASN A 236 -7.26 -6.80 1.09
N TYR A 237 -7.87 -6.97 -0.09
CA TYR A 237 -8.42 -5.87 -0.87
C TYR A 237 -9.88 -5.68 -0.51
N ALA A 238 -10.21 -4.59 0.20
CA ALA A 238 -11.59 -4.26 0.53
C ALA A 238 -12.47 -4.19 -0.73
N ALA A 239 -13.64 -4.80 -0.69
CA ALA A 239 -14.57 -4.82 -1.81
C ALA A 239 -15.18 -3.42 -2.10
N PRO A 240 -15.77 -3.21 -3.29
CA PRO A 240 -16.71 -2.12 -3.54
C PRO A 240 -17.95 -2.24 -2.63
N TYR A 241 -18.37 -1.13 -2.01
CA TYR A 241 -19.54 -1.07 -1.13
C TYR A 241 -20.72 -0.34 -1.79
N PRO A 242 -21.98 -0.56 -1.36
CA PRO A 242 -23.16 0.02 -2.00
C PRO A 242 -23.15 1.55 -2.08
N ALA A 243 -23.61 2.08 -3.22
CA ALA A 243 -23.85 3.51 -3.43
C ALA A 243 -24.82 4.08 -2.38
N GLY A 244 -24.63 5.35 -2.03
CA GLY A 244 -25.38 6.01 -0.94
C GLY A 244 -24.82 5.74 0.46
N THR A 245 -23.69 5.02 0.57
CA THR A 245 -22.91 4.88 1.82
C THR A 245 -21.49 5.38 1.61
N GLY A 246 -20.81 5.80 2.70
CA GLY A 246 -19.39 6.17 2.68
C GLY A 246 -19.04 7.28 1.68
N ASN A 247 -17.99 7.05 0.90
CA ASN A 247 -17.42 7.98 -0.07
C ASN A 247 -17.82 7.65 -1.52
N ALA A 248 -19.03 7.11 -1.72
CA ALA A 248 -19.56 6.86 -3.06
C ALA A 248 -19.76 8.16 -3.85
N SER A 249 -19.24 8.20 -5.07
CA SER A 249 -19.32 9.37 -5.97
C SER A 249 -20.68 9.54 -6.65
N THR A 250 -20.90 10.72 -7.23
CA THR A 250 -22.14 11.09 -7.95
C THR A 250 -22.35 10.32 -9.26
N GLY A 251 -21.32 9.65 -9.79
CA GLY A 251 -21.42 8.75 -10.94
C GLY A 251 -22.01 7.37 -10.62
N CYS A 252 -22.33 7.07 -9.36
CA CYS A 252 -23.05 5.85 -9.02
C CYS A 252 -24.47 5.85 -9.62
N GLY A 253 -24.90 4.66 -10.05
CA GLY A 253 -26.14 4.44 -10.81
C GLY A 253 -26.04 4.78 -12.31
N GLN A 254 -24.97 5.44 -12.77
CA GLN A 254 -24.81 5.77 -14.18
C GLN A 254 -24.45 4.51 -15.01
N PRO A 255 -24.97 4.40 -16.25
CA PRO A 255 -24.56 3.33 -17.17
C PRO A 255 -23.11 3.52 -17.62
N LEU A 256 -22.42 2.41 -17.87
CA LEU A 256 -21.12 2.45 -18.55
C LEU A 256 -21.26 3.08 -19.93
N TRP A 257 -20.23 3.81 -20.37
CA TRP A 257 -20.16 4.34 -21.73
C TRP A 257 -20.19 3.22 -22.77
N SER A 258 -20.68 3.52 -23.97
CA SER A 258 -20.74 2.56 -25.06
C SER A 258 -19.35 1.94 -25.35
N GLY A 259 -19.30 0.62 -25.44
CA GLY A 259 -18.07 -0.16 -25.64
C GLY A 259 -17.35 -0.58 -24.36
N LEU A 260 -17.65 0.01 -23.19
CA LEU A 260 -17.10 -0.44 -21.91
C LEU A 260 -17.93 -1.60 -21.35
N VAL A 261 -17.25 -2.70 -21.01
CA VAL A 261 -17.82 -3.84 -20.29
C VAL A 261 -16.87 -4.29 -19.18
N PRO A 262 -17.38 -4.77 -18.02
CA PRO A 262 -16.54 -5.36 -16.98
C PRO A 262 -15.74 -6.56 -17.51
N ASP A 263 -14.47 -6.69 -17.09
CA ASP A 263 -13.53 -7.72 -17.56
C ASP A 263 -13.21 -7.63 -19.09
N GLY A 264 -13.55 -6.51 -19.73
CA GLY A 264 -13.27 -6.21 -21.13
C GLY A 264 -11.88 -5.62 -21.39
N THR A 265 -11.49 -5.52 -22.66
CA THR A 265 -10.24 -4.84 -23.04
C THR A 265 -10.32 -3.34 -22.75
N ALA A 266 -9.19 -2.74 -22.36
CA ALA A 266 -9.11 -1.30 -22.14
C ALA A 266 -9.45 -0.53 -23.44
N GLN A 267 -10.34 0.45 -23.34
CA GLN A 267 -10.80 1.26 -24.47
C GLN A 267 -10.11 2.63 -24.51
N GLN A 268 -9.80 3.13 -25.70
CA GLN A 268 -9.15 4.42 -25.88
C GLN A 268 -10.13 5.58 -25.93
N TYR A 269 -9.84 6.63 -25.17
CA TYR A 269 -10.58 7.88 -25.14
C TYR A 269 -9.61 9.07 -25.09
N SER A 270 -10.16 10.28 -25.15
CA SER A 270 -9.43 11.54 -25.11
C SER A 270 -10.15 12.54 -24.21
N PHE A 271 -9.40 13.36 -23.47
CA PHE A 271 -9.94 14.46 -22.65
C PHE A 271 -9.09 15.72 -22.83
N THR A 272 -9.73 16.88 -22.94
CA THR A 272 -9.05 18.18 -23.13
C THR A 272 -8.92 18.90 -21.80
N GLY A 273 -7.68 19.24 -21.43
CA GLY A 273 -7.37 19.96 -20.19
C GLY A 273 -7.68 21.46 -20.26
N PRO A 274 -7.52 22.19 -19.13
CA PRO A 274 -7.67 23.65 -19.09
C PRO A 274 -6.56 24.38 -19.87
N ASP A 275 -5.46 23.68 -20.15
CA ASP A 275 -4.39 24.12 -21.06
C ASP A 275 -4.78 24.09 -22.54
N GLY A 276 -5.97 23.59 -22.88
CA GLY A 276 -6.44 23.38 -24.24
C GLY A 276 -5.82 22.15 -24.93
N LEU A 277 -5.04 21.34 -24.21
CA LEU A 277 -4.36 20.17 -24.76
C LEU A 277 -5.18 18.90 -24.53
N THR A 278 -5.47 18.19 -25.63
CA THR A 278 -6.17 16.91 -25.61
C THR A 278 -5.20 15.76 -25.33
N ARG A 279 -5.37 15.07 -24.20
CA ARG A 279 -4.58 13.90 -23.80
C ARG A 279 -5.38 12.62 -24.06
N ASN A 280 -4.70 11.61 -24.60
CA ASN A 280 -5.28 10.27 -24.81
C ASN A 280 -5.08 9.38 -23.58
N TYR A 281 -6.07 8.57 -23.26
CA TYR A 281 -6.00 7.60 -22.17
C TYR A 281 -6.66 6.27 -22.57
N LEU A 282 -6.24 5.20 -21.90
CA LEU A 282 -6.90 3.89 -21.96
C LEU A 282 -7.66 3.67 -20.65
N LEU A 283 -8.90 3.20 -20.74
CA LEU A 283 -9.81 3.00 -19.62
C LEU A 283 -10.26 1.54 -19.57
N HIS A 284 -10.05 0.87 -18.43
CA HIS A 284 -10.49 -0.51 -18.18
C HIS A 284 -11.46 -0.57 -17.00
N ILE A 285 -12.54 -1.34 -17.18
CA ILE A 285 -13.55 -1.61 -16.16
C ILE A 285 -13.28 -3.00 -15.54
N PRO A 286 -13.02 -3.09 -14.22
CA PRO A 286 -12.61 -4.31 -13.56
C PRO A 286 -13.74 -5.34 -13.53
N LYS A 287 -13.38 -6.62 -13.39
CA LYS A 287 -14.33 -7.75 -13.46
C LYS A 287 -15.54 -7.61 -12.53
N TYR A 288 -15.36 -7.11 -11.31
CA TYR A 288 -16.46 -6.99 -10.34
C TYR A 288 -16.98 -5.55 -10.19
N TYR A 289 -16.83 -4.71 -11.22
CA TYR A 289 -17.53 -3.43 -11.25
C TYR A 289 -19.05 -3.64 -11.26
N ASP A 290 -19.73 -2.86 -10.43
CA ASP A 290 -21.19 -2.77 -10.35
C ASP A 290 -21.51 -1.27 -10.31
N PRO A 291 -22.36 -0.73 -11.20
CA PRO A 291 -22.67 0.70 -11.19
C PRO A 291 -23.31 1.18 -9.88
N ASN A 292 -23.75 0.27 -9.01
CA ASN A 292 -24.30 0.58 -7.69
C ASN A 292 -23.33 0.27 -6.53
N LYS A 293 -22.04 -0.01 -6.81
CA LYS A 293 -21.02 -0.21 -5.77
C LYS A 293 -19.75 0.59 -6.07
N ALA A 294 -19.30 1.37 -5.08
CA ALA A 294 -18.20 2.31 -5.22
C ALA A 294 -16.85 1.58 -5.38
N SER A 295 -16.32 1.57 -6.60
CA SER A 295 -15.04 0.97 -6.98
C SER A 295 -13.87 1.95 -6.78
N PRO A 296 -12.67 1.48 -6.39
CA PRO A 296 -11.46 2.30 -6.44
C PRO A 296 -11.19 2.86 -7.85
N LEU A 297 -10.45 3.97 -7.94
CA LEU A 297 -10.05 4.60 -9.20
C LEU A 297 -8.52 4.75 -9.25
N MET A 298 -7.90 4.33 -10.34
CA MET A 298 -6.46 4.08 -10.39
C MET A 298 -5.83 4.75 -11.62
N PHE A 299 -4.91 5.68 -11.42
CA PHE A 299 -4.20 6.39 -12.49
C PHE A 299 -2.79 5.86 -12.69
N GLY A 300 -2.44 5.50 -13.93
CA GLY A 300 -1.10 5.08 -14.35
C GLY A 300 -0.44 6.11 -15.27
N PHE A 301 0.78 6.55 -14.93
CA PHE A 301 1.57 7.49 -15.71
C PHE A 301 2.91 6.87 -16.19
N HIS A 302 3.17 6.91 -17.49
CA HIS A 302 4.35 6.28 -18.12
C HIS A 302 5.67 7.05 -17.92
N GLY A 303 6.79 6.37 -18.18
CA GLY A 303 8.11 7.02 -18.30
C GLY A 303 8.26 7.89 -19.55
N ASN A 304 9.32 8.72 -19.58
CA ASN A 304 9.57 9.65 -20.70
C ASN A 304 9.75 8.90 -22.04
N GLY A 305 9.00 9.30 -23.07
CA GLY A 305 8.92 8.64 -24.38
C GLY A 305 7.85 7.55 -24.47
N GLY A 306 7.14 7.27 -23.38
CA GLY A 306 6.06 6.29 -23.32
C GLY A 306 4.68 6.83 -23.77
N ASN A 307 3.65 6.02 -23.53
CA ASN A 307 2.24 6.34 -23.75
C ASN A 307 1.35 5.48 -22.81
N ALA A 308 0.01 5.62 -22.90
CA ALA A 308 -0.93 4.83 -22.10
C ALA A 308 -0.74 3.30 -22.19
N ALA A 309 -0.47 2.76 -23.39
CA ALA A 309 -0.27 1.32 -23.57
C ALA A 309 1.03 0.83 -22.90
N ALA A 310 2.08 1.67 -22.86
CA ALA A 310 3.33 1.34 -22.19
C ALA A 310 3.14 1.18 -20.67
N ILE A 311 2.43 2.11 -20.01
CA ILE A 311 2.16 1.99 -18.57
C ILE A 311 1.12 0.91 -18.25
N GLN A 312 0.12 0.68 -19.11
CA GLN A 312 -0.77 -0.48 -19.01
C GLN A 312 0.03 -1.79 -18.96
N GLY A 313 0.96 -1.98 -19.90
CA GLY A 313 1.83 -3.16 -19.94
C GLY A 313 2.76 -3.30 -18.73
N GLN A 314 3.11 -2.20 -18.06
CA GLN A 314 3.92 -2.19 -16.83
C GLN A 314 3.09 -2.55 -15.59
N VAL A 315 1.99 -1.86 -15.32
CA VAL A 315 1.22 -2.02 -14.06
C VAL A 315 0.15 -3.11 -14.13
N GLN A 316 -0.28 -3.51 -15.34
CA GLN A 316 -1.18 -4.64 -15.61
C GLN A 316 -2.49 -4.66 -14.81
N TRP A 317 -3.07 -3.49 -14.51
CA TRP A 317 -4.32 -3.37 -13.74
C TRP A 317 -5.58 -3.73 -14.55
N ASP A 318 -5.43 -4.21 -15.78
CA ASP A 318 -6.45 -4.93 -16.55
C ASP A 318 -6.42 -6.45 -16.32
N ASP A 319 -5.42 -6.98 -15.60
CA ASP A 319 -5.47 -8.33 -15.04
C ASP A 319 -6.39 -8.36 -13.81
N LYS A 320 -7.56 -8.99 -13.98
CA LYS A 320 -8.59 -9.20 -12.94
C LYS A 320 -8.15 -9.94 -11.67
N ILE A 321 -6.96 -10.54 -11.64
CA ILE A 321 -6.37 -11.16 -10.44
C ILE A 321 -5.58 -10.08 -9.69
N LEU A 322 -4.72 -9.34 -10.39
CA LEU A 322 -4.00 -8.22 -9.79
C LEU A 322 -4.96 -7.11 -9.32
N ASN A 323 -5.97 -6.79 -10.14
CA ASN A 323 -6.95 -5.74 -9.90
C ASN A 323 -8.39 -6.24 -10.10
N PRO A 324 -9.01 -6.85 -9.08
CA PRO A 324 -10.39 -7.33 -9.16
C PRO A 324 -11.45 -6.21 -9.16
N TYR A 325 -11.11 -5.00 -8.69
CA TYR A 325 -12.09 -4.01 -8.21
C TYR A 325 -11.91 -2.56 -8.68
N GLY A 326 -10.70 -2.14 -9.04
CA GLY A 326 -10.41 -0.74 -9.37
C GLY A 326 -10.61 -0.41 -10.85
N ILE A 327 -11.21 0.74 -11.14
CA ILE A 327 -11.25 1.30 -12.50
C ILE A 327 -9.83 1.78 -12.83
N ALA A 328 -9.24 1.24 -13.90
CA ALA A 328 -7.87 1.55 -14.28
C ALA A 328 -7.83 2.55 -15.45
N VAL A 329 -7.05 3.62 -15.28
CA VAL A 329 -6.93 4.75 -16.21
C VAL A 329 -5.46 4.99 -16.52
N TYR A 330 -5.06 4.68 -17.75
CA TYR A 330 -3.69 4.82 -18.21
C TYR A 330 -3.56 6.09 -19.05
N VAL A 331 -2.84 7.09 -18.56
CA VAL A 331 -2.81 8.44 -19.18
C VAL A 331 -1.57 8.59 -20.06
N SER A 332 -1.73 9.14 -21.26
CA SER A 332 -0.61 9.56 -22.12
C SER A 332 -0.26 11.02 -21.85
N GLY A 333 1.01 11.28 -21.56
CA GLY A 333 1.61 12.61 -21.52
C GLY A 333 1.80 13.19 -22.91
N MET A 334 1.83 14.52 -23.01
CA MET A 334 1.91 15.22 -24.28
C MET A 334 3.28 15.01 -24.93
N GLY A 335 3.30 14.51 -26.17
CA GLY A 335 4.54 14.12 -26.86
C GLY A 335 5.38 13.08 -26.11
N GLY A 336 4.76 12.26 -25.25
CA GLY A 336 5.44 11.23 -24.46
C GLY A 336 6.09 11.74 -23.16
N GLY A 337 5.82 12.95 -22.71
CA GLY A 337 6.32 13.48 -21.43
C GLY A 337 5.26 14.18 -20.58
N PHE A 338 5.59 14.33 -19.30
CA PHE A 338 4.78 15.02 -18.29
C PHE A 338 5.55 16.18 -17.65
N ILE A 339 4.82 17.14 -17.10
CA ILE A 339 5.29 18.43 -16.56
C ILE A 339 6.38 18.33 -15.47
N SER A 340 6.54 17.16 -14.83
CA SER A 340 7.63 16.90 -13.87
C SER A 340 9.01 16.77 -14.54
N ASN A 341 9.07 16.58 -15.86
CA ASN A 341 10.30 16.64 -16.63
C ASN A 341 10.64 18.12 -16.94
N PRO A 342 11.83 18.63 -16.57
CA PRO A 342 12.24 20.02 -16.83
C PRO A 342 12.23 20.44 -18.31
N ASP A 343 12.25 19.49 -19.24
CA ASP A 343 12.20 19.77 -20.69
C ASP A 343 10.76 20.03 -21.20
N TRP A 344 9.73 19.77 -20.37
CA TRP A 344 8.30 19.97 -20.65
C TRP A 344 7.69 21.15 -19.86
N GLY A 345 6.56 21.66 -20.37
CA GLY A 345 5.75 22.67 -19.69
C GLY A 345 6.44 24.03 -19.55
N PRO A 346 5.99 24.88 -18.61
CA PRO A 346 6.48 26.25 -18.45
C PRO A 346 7.97 26.37 -18.14
N THR A 347 8.63 25.29 -17.69
CA THR A 347 10.07 25.27 -17.41
C THR A 347 10.95 24.77 -18.55
N GLY A 348 10.32 24.27 -19.62
CA GLY A 348 10.96 23.63 -20.76
C GLY A 348 10.58 24.25 -22.10
N THR A 349 10.83 23.51 -23.18
CA THR A 349 10.48 23.93 -24.56
C THR A 349 9.35 23.09 -25.16
N ASN A 350 9.11 21.89 -24.62
CA ASN A 350 8.09 20.98 -25.14
C ASN A 350 6.75 21.29 -24.47
N TYR A 351 5.74 21.65 -25.28
CA TYR A 351 4.39 22.04 -24.83
C TYR A 351 4.44 23.12 -23.72
N PRO A 352 4.86 24.38 -24.02
CA PRO A 352 5.06 25.40 -22.99
C PRO A 352 3.83 25.74 -22.13
N ASN A 353 2.63 25.48 -22.65
CA ASN A 353 1.35 25.67 -21.96
C ASN A 353 0.87 24.43 -21.17
N LEU A 354 1.64 23.34 -21.12
CA LEU A 354 1.24 22.08 -20.47
C LEU A 354 0.90 22.28 -18.99
N ASP A 355 -0.31 21.89 -18.60
CA ASP A 355 -0.75 21.84 -17.21
C ASP A 355 -1.35 20.45 -16.88
N ASP A 356 -0.48 19.51 -16.52
CA ASP A 356 -0.91 18.16 -16.10
C ASP A 356 -1.66 18.18 -14.75
N VAL A 357 -1.41 19.18 -13.89
CA VAL A 357 -2.11 19.30 -12.60
C VAL A 357 -3.53 19.80 -12.83
N GLY A 358 -3.71 20.86 -13.62
CA GLY A 358 -5.03 21.35 -14.05
C GLY A 358 -5.80 20.32 -14.86
N PHE A 359 -5.14 19.56 -15.72
CA PHE A 359 -5.75 18.39 -16.39
C PHE A 359 -6.30 17.40 -15.36
N MET A 360 -5.49 16.95 -14.39
CA MET A 360 -5.96 16.00 -13.36
C MET A 360 -7.09 16.57 -12.49
N ARG A 361 -7.03 17.87 -12.16
CA ARG A 361 -8.09 18.58 -11.41
C ARG A 361 -9.45 18.58 -12.12
N MET A 362 -9.48 18.58 -13.45
CA MET A 362 -10.71 18.43 -14.24
C MET A 362 -11.07 16.97 -14.55
N PHE A 363 -10.06 16.12 -14.77
CA PHE A 363 -10.24 14.76 -15.25
C PHE A 363 -10.72 13.80 -14.15
N VAL A 364 -10.28 13.96 -12.89
CA VAL A 364 -10.81 13.13 -11.79
C VAL A 364 -12.30 13.39 -11.56
N PRO A 365 -12.80 14.63 -11.42
CA PRO A 365 -14.24 14.90 -11.31
C PRO A 365 -15.07 14.36 -12.49
N PHE A 366 -14.55 14.48 -13.73
CA PHE A 366 -15.22 13.94 -14.92
C PHE A 366 -15.42 12.41 -14.84
N LEU A 367 -14.42 11.68 -14.33
CA LEU A 367 -14.51 10.23 -14.14
C LEU A 367 -15.42 9.87 -12.95
N THR A 368 -15.32 10.57 -11.81
CA THR A 368 -16.18 10.31 -10.64
C THR A 368 -17.64 10.75 -10.84
N SER A 369 -17.94 11.63 -11.79
CA SER A 369 -19.31 11.89 -12.23
C SER A 369 -19.85 10.88 -13.25
N SER A 370 -18.99 10.07 -13.86
CA SER A 370 -19.33 9.13 -14.94
C SER A 370 -19.41 7.67 -14.48
N PHE A 371 -18.71 7.31 -13.40
CA PHE A 371 -18.62 5.95 -12.88
C PHE A 371 -18.85 5.92 -11.38
N CYS A 372 -19.27 4.76 -10.84
CA CYS A 372 -19.43 4.57 -9.41
C CYS A 372 -18.06 4.38 -8.75
N VAL A 373 -17.42 5.50 -8.43
CA VAL A 373 -16.10 5.56 -7.78
C VAL A 373 -16.24 5.73 -6.28
N ASP A 374 -15.35 5.09 -5.52
CA ASP A 374 -15.06 5.41 -4.13
C ASP A 374 -14.02 6.54 -4.07
N THR A 375 -14.45 7.74 -3.67
CA THR A 375 -13.55 8.91 -3.62
C THR A 375 -12.54 8.86 -2.48
N GLY A 376 -12.66 7.90 -1.56
CA GLY A 376 -11.63 7.58 -0.56
C GLY A 376 -10.57 6.58 -1.05
N ARG A 377 -10.76 5.93 -2.21
CA ARG A 377 -9.82 4.98 -2.81
C ARG A 377 -9.43 5.40 -4.22
N ILE A 378 -8.91 6.62 -4.35
CA ILE A 378 -8.28 7.11 -5.57
C ILE A 378 -6.76 6.98 -5.44
N PHE A 379 -6.13 6.35 -6.42
CA PHE A 379 -4.70 5.99 -6.42
C PHE A 379 -3.97 6.52 -7.65
N ALA A 380 -2.68 6.81 -7.49
CA ALA A 380 -1.81 7.22 -8.60
C ALA A 380 -0.47 6.46 -8.56
N ALA A 381 -0.11 5.81 -9.67
CA ALA A 381 1.21 5.19 -9.87
C ALA A 381 1.90 5.72 -11.12
N GLY A 382 3.23 5.70 -11.13
CA GLY A 382 3.99 5.97 -12.33
C GLY A 382 5.44 5.53 -12.29
N GLN A 383 6.05 5.46 -13.47
CA GLN A 383 7.46 5.10 -13.66
C GLN A 383 8.24 6.31 -14.19
N SER A 384 9.48 6.52 -13.74
CA SER A 384 10.36 7.58 -14.27
C SER A 384 9.68 8.96 -14.23
N ASN A 385 9.57 9.66 -15.36
CA ASN A 385 8.83 10.93 -15.50
C ASN A 385 7.39 10.86 -14.96
N GLY A 386 6.64 9.79 -15.23
CA GLY A 386 5.31 9.57 -14.65
C GLY A 386 5.35 9.41 -13.12
N GLY A 387 6.38 8.75 -12.57
CA GLY A 387 6.62 8.70 -11.13
C GLY A 387 6.94 10.07 -10.52
N GLY A 388 7.64 10.93 -11.27
CA GLY A 388 7.83 12.35 -10.91
C GLY A 388 6.51 13.15 -10.97
N LEU A 389 5.59 12.83 -11.89
CA LEU A 389 4.26 13.46 -11.91
C LEU A 389 3.44 13.03 -10.69
N VAL A 390 3.52 11.77 -10.26
CA VAL A 390 2.91 11.30 -9.01
C VAL A 390 3.40 12.12 -7.80
N GLN A 391 4.68 12.49 -7.73
CA GLN A 391 5.18 13.40 -6.70
C GLN A 391 4.57 14.81 -6.80
N VAL A 392 4.47 15.38 -8.01
CA VAL A 392 3.84 16.69 -8.25
C VAL A 392 2.37 16.68 -7.79
N LEU A 393 1.64 15.58 -8.04
CA LEU A 393 0.27 15.42 -7.56
C LEU A 393 0.20 15.27 -6.02
N ALA A 394 1.15 14.57 -5.40
CA ALA A 394 1.25 14.45 -3.94
C ALA A 394 1.61 15.78 -3.24
N CYS A 395 2.32 16.68 -3.93
CA CYS A 395 2.68 18.01 -3.44
C CYS A 395 1.62 19.09 -3.71
N ASP A 396 0.63 18.82 -4.56
CA ASP A 396 -0.42 19.78 -4.90
C ASP A 396 -1.47 19.87 -3.78
N PRO A 397 -1.89 21.07 -3.32
CA PRO A 397 -2.88 21.20 -2.27
C PRO A 397 -4.25 20.63 -2.63
N TYR A 398 -4.66 20.57 -3.90
CA TYR A 398 -5.94 19.96 -4.25
C TYR A 398 -5.78 18.46 -4.53
N MET A 399 -4.79 18.07 -5.35
CA MET A 399 -4.63 16.65 -5.72
C MET A 399 -4.16 15.77 -4.55
N SER A 400 -3.44 16.33 -3.56
CA SER A 400 -3.15 15.61 -2.31
C SER A 400 -4.40 15.26 -1.52
N GLN A 401 -5.44 16.10 -1.52
CA GLN A 401 -6.74 15.81 -0.89
C GLN A 401 -7.54 14.77 -1.67
N VAL A 402 -7.49 14.80 -3.01
CA VAL A 402 -8.28 13.94 -3.90
C VAL A 402 -7.68 12.54 -4.09
N ILE A 403 -6.35 12.41 -4.09
CA ILE A 403 -5.65 11.13 -4.25
C ILE A 403 -5.17 10.64 -2.88
N SER A 404 -5.61 9.44 -2.52
CA SER A 404 -5.35 8.84 -1.21
C SER A 404 -3.92 8.31 -1.08
N VAL A 405 -3.46 7.57 -2.09
CA VAL A 405 -2.19 6.84 -2.04
C VAL A 405 -1.42 6.97 -3.36
N PHE A 406 -0.10 7.17 -3.24
CA PHE A 406 0.81 7.48 -4.32
C PHE A 406 1.89 6.39 -4.45
N ALA A 407 2.31 6.08 -5.69
CA ALA A 407 3.30 5.04 -5.97
C ALA A 407 4.27 5.43 -7.10
N GLY A 408 5.57 5.23 -6.89
CA GLY A 408 6.63 5.53 -7.86
C GLY A 408 7.57 4.35 -8.07
N SER A 409 8.01 4.13 -9.31
CA SER A 409 9.13 3.23 -9.61
C SER A 409 10.19 3.95 -10.46
N SER A 410 11.45 3.89 -10.03
CA SER A 410 12.58 4.64 -10.62
C SER A 410 12.22 6.11 -10.88
N ALA A 411 11.51 6.73 -9.93
CA ALA A 411 10.73 7.94 -10.17
C ALA A 411 11.61 9.19 -10.29
N ALA A 412 11.36 10.00 -11.32
CA ALA A 412 12.20 11.15 -11.68
C ALA A 412 11.89 12.38 -10.81
N MET A 413 12.36 12.36 -9.56
CA MET A 413 12.19 13.41 -8.55
C MET A 413 13.05 14.65 -8.83
N TYR A 414 12.86 15.31 -9.98
CA TYR A 414 13.60 16.55 -10.29
C TYR A 414 13.20 17.66 -9.33
N THR A 415 14.18 18.30 -8.68
CA THR A 415 13.93 19.50 -7.86
C THR A 415 13.90 20.78 -8.69
N ASN A 416 13.42 21.89 -8.13
CA ASN A 416 13.55 23.22 -8.73
C ASN A 416 15.01 23.72 -8.84
N ASN A 417 15.94 23.15 -8.07
CA ASN A 417 17.32 23.61 -7.98
C ASN A 417 18.16 23.19 -9.21
N THR A 418 19.00 24.09 -9.70
CA THR A 418 19.97 23.82 -10.79
C THR A 418 21.34 23.38 -10.28
N SER A 419 21.60 23.59 -8.99
CA SER A 419 22.85 23.28 -8.30
C SER A 419 22.57 23.07 -6.82
N GLY A 420 23.35 22.20 -6.16
CA GLY A 420 23.19 21.87 -4.75
C GLY A 420 23.69 20.45 -4.49
N ASP A 421 23.77 20.08 -3.21
CA ASP A 421 24.16 18.73 -2.78
C ASP A 421 22.92 17.82 -2.70
N PRO A 422 22.86 16.70 -3.45
CA PRO A 422 21.76 15.73 -3.39
C PRO A 422 21.43 15.16 -2.00
N LEU A 423 22.35 15.24 -1.04
CA LEU A 423 22.15 14.79 0.35
C LEU A 423 21.38 15.79 1.22
N THR A 424 21.33 17.07 0.83
CA THR A 424 20.81 18.16 1.68
C THR A 424 19.82 19.09 0.97
N ILE A 425 19.68 18.98 -0.35
CA ILE A 425 18.74 19.75 -1.17
C ILE A 425 17.29 19.40 -0.80
N GLU A 426 16.41 20.40 -0.64
CA GLU A 426 15.00 20.13 -0.31
C GLU A 426 14.32 19.32 -1.44
N PRO A 427 13.99 18.03 -1.23
CA PRO A 427 13.91 17.05 -2.31
C PRO A 427 12.51 16.91 -2.92
N VAL A 428 11.56 17.74 -2.48
CA VAL A 428 10.14 17.67 -2.91
C VAL A 428 9.62 18.92 -3.60
N ASN A 429 10.38 20.02 -3.59
CA ASN A 429 10.02 21.21 -4.37
C ASN A 429 10.47 21.00 -5.82
N THR A 430 9.52 20.98 -6.75
CA THR A 430 9.73 20.60 -8.16
C THR A 430 9.83 21.84 -9.06
N PRO A 431 10.32 21.74 -10.31
CA PRO A 431 10.40 22.88 -11.23
C PRO A 431 9.07 23.62 -11.43
N THR A 432 7.95 22.92 -11.31
CA THR A 432 6.58 23.44 -11.52
C THR A 432 5.86 23.78 -10.22
N GLN A 433 6.31 23.24 -9.08
CA GLN A 433 5.81 23.56 -7.75
C GLN A 433 6.99 23.95 -6.85
N ALA A 434 7.33 25.24 -6.86
CA ALA A 434 8.45 25.79 -6.09
C ALA A 434 8.32 25.56 -4.56
N LEU A 435 7.10 25.31 -4.07
CA LEU A 435 6.81 24.85 -2.71
C LEU A 435 5.85 23.66 -2.78
N CYS A 436 6.26 22.52 -2.21
CA CYS A 436 5.39 21.37 -1.97
C CYS A 436 4.45 21.66 -0.79
N LEU A 437 3.14 21.68 -1.05
CA LEU A 437 2.10 22.12 -0.12
C LEU A 437 0.92 21.12 -0.08
N PRO A 438 1.13 19.86 0.36
CA PRO A 438 0.03 18.94 0.61
C PRO A 438 -0.94 19.53 1.65
N SER A 439 -2.24 19.39 1.39
CA SER A 439 -3.31 20.00 2.22
C SER A 439 -3.88 19.07 3.30
N ARG A 440 -3.23 17.92 3.50
CA ARG A 440 -3.49 16.99 4.58
C ARG A 440 -2.17 16.38 5.06
N ASN A 441 -2.16 15.97 6.32
CA ASN A 441 -1.14 15.06 6.83
C ASN A 441 -1.47 13.62 6.35
N ASN A 442 -0.55 12.68 6.56
CA ASN A 442 -0.70 11.26 6.20
C ASN A 442 -0.71 10.96 4.68
N ILE A 443 0.06 11.71 3.88
CA ILE A 443 0.36 11.37 2.47
C ILE A 443 1.11 10.03 2.41
N ALA A 444 0.39 8.97 2.02
CA ALA A 444 0.95 7.64 1.86
C ALA A 444 1.66 7.50 0.50
N ILE A 445 2.96 7.19 0.51
CA ILE A 445 3.79 7.07 -0.70
C ILE A 445 4.67 5.81 -0.65
N VAL A 446 4.64 5.00 -1.70
CA VAL A 446 5.61 3.93 -1.95
C VAL A 446 6.54 4.30 -3.10
N GLU A 447 7.83 4.01 -2.93
CA GLU A 447 8.87 4.21 -3.94
C GLU A 447 9.66 2.91 -4.13
N ILE A 448 10.02 2.57 -5.37
CA ILE A 448 10.76 1.35 -5.73
C ILE A 448 11.88 1.71 -6.71
N HIS A 449 13.14 1.56 -6.27
CA HIS A 449 14.32 1.98 -7.02
C HIS A 449 15.36 0.89 -7.21
N GLY A 450 16.02 0.89 -8.36
CA GLY A 450 17.24 0.11 -8.60
C GLY A 450 18.48 0.78 -8.02
N LEU A 451 19.33 0.03 -7.32
CA LEU A 451 20.63 0.53 -6.86
C LEU A 451 21.61 0.78 -8.02
N GLY A 452 21.35 0.18 -9.19
CA GLY A 452 22.11 0.38 -10.43
C GLY A 452 21.47 1.38 -11.40
N ASP A 453 20.48 2.17 -10.99
CA ASP A 453 19.86 3.17 -11.87
C ASP A 453 20.86 4.28 -12.25
N GLN A 454 21.11 4.42 -13.55
CA GLN A 454 22.03 5.42 -14.12
C GLN A 454 21.28 6.56 -14.83
N VAL A 455 19.95 6.50 -14.94
CA VAL A 455 19.11 7.53 -15.56
C VAL A 455 18.57 8.46 -14.48
N ILE A 456 18.01 7.88 -13.43
CA ILE A 456 17.63 8.56 -12.19
C ILE A 456 18.47 7.92 -11.10
N ASN A 457 19.62 8.53 -10.77
CA ASN A 457 20.56 7.88 -9.88
C ASN A 457 20.01 7.81 -8.45
N TYR A 458 20.01 6.59 -7.88
CA TYR A 458 19.62 6.33 -6.49
C TYR A 458 20.33 7.24 -5.47
N SER A 459 21.62 7.50 -5.72
CA SER A 459 22.51 8.36 -4.93
C SER A 459 22.37 9.85 -5.26
N GLY A 460 21.35 10.22 -6.06
CA GLY A 460 21.14 11.57 -6.57
C GLY A 460 22.21 12.01 -7.58
N GLY A 461 22.16 13.30 -7.95
CA GLY A 461 23.11 13.91 -8.88
C GLY A 461 22.50 15.07 -9.66
N ILE A 462 23.11 15.42 -10.80
CA ILE A 462 22.55 16.39 -11.75
C ILE A 462 22.06 15.66 -12.99
N ALA A 463 20.79 15.86 -13.35
CA ALA A 463 20.21 15.39 -14.60
C ALA A 463 19.25 16.45 -15.15
N ARG A 464 19.19 16.61 -16.48
CA ARG A 464 18.35 17.62 -17.17
C ARG A 464 18.42 19.04 -16.58
N ARG A 465 19.64 19.46 -16.18
CA ARG A 465 19.92 20.78 -15.57
C ARG A 465 19.26 21.01 -14.20
N ARG A 466 18.79 19.96 -13.53
CA ARG A 466 18.24 19.99 -12.17
C ARG A 466 18.97 19.03 -11.24
N VAL A 467 18.92 19.30 -9.94
CA VAL A 467 19.36 18.36 -8.91
C VAL A 467 18.30 17.28 -8.74
N LEU A 468 18.72 16.02 -8.88
CA LEU A 468 18.03 14.84 -8.37
C LEU A 468 18.53 14.61 -6.93
N PRO A 469 17.64 14.52 -5.92
CA PRO A 469 18.03 14.22 -4.55
C PRO A 469 18.41 12.74 -4.42
N GLN A 470 19.07 12.36 -3.33
CA GLN A 470 19.16 10.94 -2.99
C GLN A 470 17.77 10.40 -2.64
N ILE A 471 17.45 9.19 -3.08
CA ILE A 471 16.15 8.57 -2.78
C ILE A 471 15.95 8.34 -1.27
N PRO A 472 16.97 7.92 -0.47
CA PRO A 472 16.88 7.92 0.99
C PRO A 472 16.60 9.30 1.60
N HIS A 473 17.21 10.36 1.05
CA HIS A 473 16.98 11.73 1.52
C HIS A 473 15.53 12.18 1.23
N TRP A 474 15.06 11.92 0.01
CA TRP A 474 13.67 12.14 -0.40
C TRP A 474 12.67 11.44 0.53
N ALA A 475 12.86 10.15 0.84
CA ALA A 475 11.96 9.41 1.71
C ALA A 475 11.97 9.95 3.15
N THR A 476 13.17 10.26 3.66
CA THR A 476 13.37 10.88 4.99
C THR A 476 12.65 12.24 5.09
N ARG A 477 12.72 13.08 4.06
CA ARG A 477 12.07 14.40 4.06
C ARG A 477 10.55 14.30 3.92
N TRP A 478 10.03 13.33 3.18
CA TRP A 478 8.58 13.06 3.16
C TRP A 478 8.04 12.59 4.52
N ALA A 479 8.81 11.77 5.26
CA ALA A 479 8.43 11.37 6.62
C ALA A 479 8.44 12.57 7.57
N GLN A 480 9.53 13.35 7.59
CA GLN A 480 9.68 14.53 8.44
C GLN A 480 8.63 15.62 8.17
N ARG A 481 8.27 15.85 6.90
CA ARG A 481 7.22 16.82 6.51
C ARG A 481 5.83 16.48 7.05
N GLN A 482 5.60 15.22 7.41
CA GLN A 482 4.35 14.73 7.99
C GLN A 482 4.43 14.59 9.52
N GLY A 483 5.52 15.06 10.14
CA GLY A 483 5.73 14.97 11.60
C GLY A 483 6.32 13.64 12.08
N TYR A 484 6.71 12.73 11.18
CA TYR A 484 7.35 11.47 11.56
C TYR A 484 8.87 11.59 11.75
N SER A 485 9.44 10.60 12.41
CA SER A 485 10.90 10.46 12.52
C SER A 485 11.55 10.30 11.14
N GLY A 486 12.78 10.80 11.00
CA GLY A 486 13.64 10.49 9.86
C GLY A 486 14.25 9.08 9.90
N THR A 487 14.10 8.36 11.03
CA THR A 487 14.52 6.96 11.15
C THR A 487 13.48 6.03 10.54
N ASN A 488 13.92 4.99 9.83
CA ASN A 488 13.07 3.95 9.29
C ASN A 488 13.27 2.59 9.99
N VAL A 489 12.29 1.71 9.84
CA VAL A 489 12.44 0.27 10.02
C VAL A 489 12.93 -0.33 8.71
N THR A 490 14.15 -0.87 8.71
CA THR A 490 14.73 -1.60 7.57
C THR A 490 14.37 -3.09 7.66
N THR A 491 14.00 -3.71 6.54
CA THR A 491 13.75 -5.16 6.44
C THR A 491 14.37 -5.69 5.14
N VAL A 492 15.32 -6.61 5.25
CA VAL A 492 15.84 -7.35 4.08
C VAL A 492 14.84 -8.45 3.73
N LEU A 493 14.26 -8.39 2.54
CA LEU A 493 13.24 -9.34 2.07
C LEU A 493 13.86 -10.48 1.24
N SER A 494 14.94 -10.20 0.52
CA SER A 494 15.73 -11.18 -0.22
C SER A 494 17.18 -10.73 -0.36
N THR A 495 18.09 -11.67 -0.65
CA THR A 495 19.52 -11.43 -0.84
C THR A 495 20.02 -11.99 -2.18
N GLY A 496 21.29 -11.75 -2.52
CA GLY A 496 21.89 -12.18 -3.79
C GLY A 496 21.56 -11.23 -4.94
N ALA A 497 21.60 -11.73 -6.17
CA ALA A 497 21.38 -10.92 -7.38
C ALA A 497 20.01 -10.21 -7.35
N ASN A 498 18.94 -10.95 -7.06
CA ASN A 498 17.58 -10.40 -6.93
C ASN A 498 17.28 -9.99 -5.48
N GLY A 499 18.25 -9.35 -4.82
CA GLY A 499 18.14 -8.85 -3.46
C GLY A 499 17.21 -7.63 -3.37
N VAL A 500 16.36 -7.62 -2.33
CA VAL A 500 15.34 -6.60 -2.09
C VAL A 500 15.40 -6.18 -0.63
N THR A 501 15.53 -4.88 -0.36
CA THR A 501 15.42 -4.31 0.99
C THR A 501 14.29 -3.29 1.03
N ARG A 502 13.48 -3.33 2.08
CA ARG A 502 12.38 -2.39 2.34
C ARG A 502 12.75 -1.47 3.50
N TYR A 503 12.44 -0.18 3.38
CA TYR A 503 12.61 0.83 4.42
C TYR A 503 11.25 1.47 4.68
N GLN A 504 10.77 1.44 5.92
CA GLN A 504 9.46 1.94 6.31
C GLN A 504 9.60 3.06 7.35
N PHE A 505 9.08 4.24 7.03
CA PHE A 505 9.03 5.39 7.94
C PHE A 505 7.60 5.55 8.47
N GLY A 506 7.45 6.20 9.63
CA GLY A 506 6.16 6.40 10.29
C GLY A 506 6.29 6.41 11.81
N ASN A 507 5.17 6.14 12.49
CA ASN A 507 5.09 5.83 13.92
C ASN A 507 4.46 4.43 14.12
N ALA A 508 4.10 4.07 15.35
CA ALA A 508 3.46 2.77 15.63
C ALA A 508 2.13 2.58 14.87
N ASP A 509 1.31 3.63 14.76
CA ASP A 509 -0.02 3.57 14.13
C ASP A 509 0.02 3.65 12.60
N ASN A 510 1.07 4.26 12.03
CA ASN A 510 1.21 4.54 10.59
C ASN A 510 2.55 4.03 10.02
N LEU A 511 3.05 2.88 10.49
CA LEU A 511 4.32 2.34 10.01
C LEU A 511 4.26 2.03 8.52
N GLY A 512 5.21 2.57 7.76
CA GLY A 512 5.29 2.38 6.31
C GLY A 512 4.47 3.37 5.50
N ILE A 513 3.88 4.40 6.12
CA ILE A 513 3.19 5.46 5.38
C ILE A 513 4.07 6.10 4.31
N ILE A 514 5.37 6.25 4.57
CA ILE A 514 6.39 6.32 3.53
C ILE A 514 7.13 4.99 3.51
N THR A 515 7.09 4.29 2.38
CA THR A 515 7.82 3.04 2.16
C THR A 515 8.73 3.17 0.95
N GLN A 516 9.96 2.70 1.06
CA GLN A 516 10.93 2.64 -0.02
C GLN A 516 11.41 1.19 -0.20
N TYR A 517 11.60 0.77 -1.44
CA TYR A 517 12.22 -0.51 -1.78
C TYR A 517 13.48 -0.28 -2.62
N THR A 518 14.59 -0.92 -2.25
CA THR A 518 15.80 -1.00 -3.06
C THR A 518 15.95 -2.37 -3.70
N LEU A 519 16.38 -2.38 -4.96
CA LEU A 519 16.56 -3.58 -5.76
C LEU A 519 18.02 -3.70 -6.21
N GLN A 520 18.66 -4.83 -5.90
CA GLN A 520 20.07 -5.06 -6.20
C GLN A 520 20.34 -5.22 -7.71
N ASN A 521 19.44 -5.90 -8.43
CA ASN A 521 19.52 -6.12 -9.88
C ASN A 521 18.40 -5.36 -10.61
N CYS A 522 18.42 -4.04 -10.54
CA CYS A 522 17.60 -3.15 -11.37
C CYS A 522 18.45 -1.92 -11.72
N GLY A 523 18.47 -1.58 -13.01
CA GLY A 523 18.94 -0.28 -13.50
C GLY A 523 17.79 0.73 -13.45
N HIS A 524 17.55 1.44 -14.55
CA HIS A 524 16.30 2.17 -14.73
C HIS A 524 15.20 1.21 -15.18
N CYS A 525 14.43 0.65 -14.24
CA CYS A 525 13.47 -0.42 -14.54
C CYS A 525 12.10 -0.21 -13.89
N PHE A 526 11.08 -0.92 -14.40
CA PHE A 526 9.86 -1.21 -13.67
C PHE A 526 9.94 -2.66 -13.19
N ALA A 527 9.91 -2.88 -11.88
CA ALA A 527 10.36 -4.15 -11.31
C ALA A 527 9.40 -5.33 -11.56
N THR A 528 9.95 -6.47 -11.95
CA THR A 528 9.24 -7.75 -12.10
C THR A 528 9.87 -8.82 -11.20
N LEU A 529 9.04 -9.74 -10.69
CA LEU A 529 9.50 -10.72 -9.70
C LEU A 529 10.68 -11.56 -10.22
N ASN A 530 10.58 -12.07 -11.45
CA ASN A 530 11.58 -12.98 -12.03
C ASN A 530 12.94 -12.32 -12.22
N SER A 531 12.97 -11.03 -12.59
CA SER A 531 14.20 -10.30 -12.89
C SER A 531 14.78 -9.53 -11.71
N ASN A 532 13.95 -9.17 -10.72
CA ASN A 532 14.34 -8.20 -9.69
C ASN A 532 14.04 -8.66 -8.24
N GLY A 533 13.32 -9.78 -8.06
CA GLY A 533 12.93 -10.29 -6.73
C GLY A 533 11.66 -9.62 -6.15
N LEU A 534 11.08 -8.64 -6.86
CA LEU A 534 9.85 -7.95 -6.47
C LEU A 534 9.05 -7.54 -7.73
N SER A 535 7.72 -7.64 -7.66
CA SER A 535 6.82 -7.11 -8.69
C SER A 535 6.27 -5.75 -8.26
N ALA A 536 6.69 -4.68 -8.94
CA ALA A 536 6.24 -3.32 -8.63
C ALA A 536 4.71 -3.19 -8.77
N ALA A 537 4.14 -3.83 -9.79
CA ALA A 537 2.69 -3.87 -10.02
C ALA A 537 1.93 -4.45 -8.81
N GLN A 538 2.39 -5.59 -8.26
CA GLN A 538 1.80 -6.22 -7.07
C GLN A 538 2.03 -5.38 -5.80
N THR A 539 3.26 -4.90 -5.58
CA THR A 539 3.60 -4.07 -4.43
C THR A 539 2.81 -2.76 -4.37
N PHE A 540 2.52 -2.14 -5.52
CA PHE A 540 1.65 -0.97 -5.58
C PHE A 540 0.22 -1.29 -5.15
N MET A 541 -0.35 -2.42 -5.62
CA MET A 541 -1.69 -2.84 -5.19
C MET A 541 -1.75 -3.13 -3.69
N ASP A 542 -0.81 -3.93 -3.16
CA ASP A 542 -0.75 -4.23 -1.73
C ASP A 542 -0.63 -2.95 -0.88
N PHE A 543 0.19 -1.99 -1.33
CA PHE A 543 0.34 -0.70 -0.66
C PHE A 543 -0.93 0.15 -0.70
N PHE A 544 -1.61 0.24 -1.85
CA PHE A 544 -2.84 1.01 -2.01
C PHE A 544 -3.97 0.52 -1.08
N TYR A 545 -4.18 -0.80 -0.98
CA TYR A 545 -5.20 -1.34 -0.08
C TYR A 545 -4.77 -1.31 1.39
N ALA A 546 -3.49 -1.54 1.71
CA ALA A 546 -2.99 -1.45 3.09
C ALA A 546 -3.02 -0.02 3.65
N GLN A 547 -2.81 1.01 2.82
CA GLN A 547 -2.80 2.41 3.27
C GLN A 547 -4.17 3.09 3.23
N THR A 548 -5.23 2.40 2.79
CA THR A 548 -6.61 2.96 2.79
C THR A 548 -7.44 2.58 4.00
N SER A 549 -7.10 1.52 4.74
CA SER A 549 -7.73 1.24 6.04
C SER A 549 -7.41 2.31 7.10
N ASN A 550 -6.30 3.03 6.95
CA ASN A 550 -5.89 4.12 7.86
C ASN A 550 -6.68 5.42 7.62
N TRP A 551 -7.55 5.45 6.62
CA TRP A 551 -8.46 6.55 6.37
C TRP A 551 -9.81 6.28 7.02
N GLY A 552 -10.01 6.83 8.21
CA GLY A 552 -11.36 7.11 8.68
C GLY A 552 -12.12 7.91 7.62
N THR A 553 -13.45 7.75 7.55
CA THR A 553 -14.33 8.35 6.54
C THR A 553 -14.24 9.88 6.53
N GLY A 554 -13.26 10.41 5.80
CA GLY A 554 -13.04 11.84 5.61
C GLY A 554 -14.21 12.46 4.85
N PRO A 555 -14.55 13.74 5.12
CA PRO A 555 -15.66 14.39 4.45
C PRO A 555 -15.40 14.43 2.93
N GLY A 556 -16.33 13.90 2.15
CA GLY A 556 -16.29 13.98 0.70
C GLY A 556 -16.18 15.43 0.21
N PRO A 557 -15.58 15.67 -0.97
CA PRO A 557 -15.30 17.01 -1.48
C PRO A 557 -16.58 17.86 -1.49
N GLN A 558 -16.61 18.90 -0.66
CA GLN A 558 -17.72 19.84 -0.55
C GLN A 558 -17.75 20.74 -1.78
N ILE A 559 -18.33 20.25 -2.88
CA ILE A 559 -18.71 21.09 -4.01
C ILE A 559 -19.91 21.93 -3.55
N SER A 560 -19.67 23.18 -3.15
CA SER A 560 -20.73 24.12 -2.79
C SER A 560 -21.61 24.40 -4.01
N SER A 561 -22.84 23.88 -3.99
CA SER A 561 -23.82 24.06 -5.04
C SER A 561 -24.45 25.46 -5.01
N SER A 562 -23.76 26.43 -5.60
CA SER A 562 -24.37 27.71 -6.02
C SER A 562 -24.00 28.01 -7.46
N SER A 563 -25.00 27.92 -8.35
CA SER A 563 -24.85 28.09 -9.79
C SER A 563 -25.01 29.55 -10.22
N SER A 564 -24.03 30.07 -10.97
CA SER A 564 -24.25 30.98 -12.11
C SER A 564 -22.96 31.13 -12.93
N PRO A 565 -23.05 31.24 -14.27
CA PRO A 565 -21.88 31.29 -15.13
C PRO A 565 -21.24 32.68 -15.13
N VAL A 566 -19.98 32.78 -14.72
CA VAL A 566 -19.19 34.01 -14.86
C VAL A 566 -18.00 33.76 -15.78
N ASN A 567 -18.04 34.46 -16.92
CA ASN A 567 -17.04 34.55 -17.97
C ASN A 567 -15.62 34.84 -17.41
N PRO A 568 -14.56 34.11 -17.80
CA PRO A 568 -13.22 34.29 -17.24
C PRO A 568 -12.52 35.54 -17.79
N HIS A 569 -12.87 36.71 -17.26
CA HIS A 569 -11.99 37.87 -17.33
C HIS A 569 -10.90 37.75 -16.26
N PHE A 570 -9.66 37.55 -16.72
CA PHE A 570 -8.47 37.71 -15.88
C PHE A 570 -8.50 39.08 -15.19
N HIS A 571 -8.35 39.08 -13.87
CA HIS A 571 -7.96 40.27 -13.11
C HIS A 571 -6.81 39.91 -12.18
N ASN A 572 -5.69 40.60 -12.35
CA ASN A 572 -4.60 40.63 -11.39
C ASN A 572 -5.14 41.12 -10.05
N TYR A 573 -4.91 40.36 -8.97
CA TYR A 573 -5.07 40.87 -7.62
C TYR A 573 -3.69 41.09 -6.98
N PRO A 574 -3.39 42.31 -6.49
CA PRO A 574 -2.19 42.57 -5.71
C PRO A 574 -2.33 41.99 -4.30
N PHE A 575 -1.21 41.68 -3.66
CA PHE A 575 -1.14 41.24 -2.26
C PHE A 575 -1.77 42.27 -1.30
N PRO A 576 -2.58 41.81 -0.33
CA PRO A 576 -2.72 42.44 0.97
C PRO A 576 -2.01 41.57 2.04
N SER A 577 -1.04 42.17 2.73
CA SER A 577 -0.23 41.53 3.76
C SER A 577 -0.96 41.46 5.11
N PHE A 578 -1.27 40.24 5.57
CA PHE A 578 -1.54 39.94 6.98
C PHE A 578 -0.93 38.59 7.40
N PHE A 579 0.34 38.61 7.78
CA PHE A 579 1.00 37.49 8.46
C PHE A 579 0.53 37.42 9.92
N HIS A 580 -0.18 36.34 10.30
CA HIS A 580 -0.29 35.94 11.69
C HIS A 580 0.78 34.89 11.99
N PHE A 581 1.85 35.31 12.68
CA PHE A 581 2.84 34.39 13.24
C PHE A 581 2.29 33.74 14.52
N TYR A 582 2.14 32.42 14.52
CA TYR A 582 2.11 31.66 15.77
C TYR A 582 3.55 31.55 16.29
N HIS A 583 3.84 32.18 17.42
CA HIS A 583 5.16 32.11 18.07
C HIS A 583 5.22 30.92 19.06
N TYR A 584 6.33 30.19 18.98
CA TYR A 584 6.71 29.18 19.96
C TYR A 584 6.94 29.83 21.34
N HIS A 585 6.36 29.26 22.40
CA HIS A 585 6.71 29.62 23.78
C HIS A 585 7.94 28.82 24.24
N HIS A 586 9.10 29.46 24.28
CA HIS A 586 10.19 29.05 25.18
C HIS A 586 10.05 29.81 26.50
N GLN A 587 9.92 29.10 27.61
CA GLN A 587 10.06 29.70 28.94
C GLN A 587 11.55 29.86 29.28
N HIS A 588 11.95 31.08 29.63
CA HIS A 588 13.13 31.32 30.45
C HIS A 588 12.76 32.29 31.57
N HIS A 589 12.91 31.83 32.82
CA HIS A 589 13.08 32.74 33.95
C HIS A 589 14.44 33.43 33.82
N TYR A 590 14.49 34.75 34.00
CA TYR A 590 15.32 35.41 35.01
C TYR A 590 14.97 36.90 35.14
N ASP A 591 15.07 37.43 36.35
CA ASP A 591 14.86 38.84 36.68
C ASP A 591 15.85 39.78 35.97
N THR A 592 15.42 41.01 35.65
CA THR A 592 15.91 42.23 36.33
C THR A 592 15.21 43.50 35.85
N HIS A 593 14.98 44.45 36.77
CA HIS A 593 14.48 45.80 36.48
C HIS A 593 15.48 46.64 35.69
N HIS A 594 15.03 47.56 34.82
CA HIS A 594 15.21 49.02 35.01
C HIS A 594 14.42 49.89 34.01
N ASN A 595 14.15 51.13 34.44
CA ASN A 595 13.40 52.17 33.71
C ASN A 595 14.20 52.80 32.55
N PHE A 596 13.56 53.35 31.50
CA PHE A 596 13.38 54.82 31.33
C PHE A 596 12.69 55.25 29.99
N LYS A 597 11.69 56.14 30.14
CA LYS A 597 11.17 57.25 29.30
C LYS A 597 11.13 57.22 27.74
N HIS A 598 9.98 57.68 27.25
CA HIS A 598 9.71 58.23 25.92
C HIS A 598 10.72 59.26 25.39
N HIS A 599 10.84 59.36 24.06
CA HIS A 599 10.57 60.62 23.35
C HIS A 599 10.05 60.38 21.91
N TYR A 600 8.98 61.08 21.53
CA TYR A 600 8.54 61.21 20.12
C TYR A 600 9.35 62.32 19.43
N ASN A 601 9.61 62.18 18.12
CA ASN A 601 9.59 63.36 17.25
C ASN A 601 9.18 63.04 15.82
N LYS A 602 8.41 63.95 15.21
CA LYS A 602 7.90 63.87 13.83
C LYS A 602 8.97 64.36 12.84
N TYR A 603 8.90 63.92 11.58
CA TYR A 603 9.10 64.82 10.42
C TYR A 603 8.25 64.40 9.22
N TYR A 604 8.12 65.31 8.25
CA TYR A 604 6.99 65.43 7.33
C TYR A 604 7.17 64.76 5.95
N TYR A 605 6.02 64.60 5.28
CA TYR A 605 5.85 64.35 3.84
C TYR A 605 6.75 65.22 2.93
N ASN A 606 7.07 64.67 1.75
CA ASN A 606 6.82 65.43 0.52
C ASN A 606 6.51 64.52 -0.68
N LYS A 607 5.49 64.91 -1.46
CA LYS A 607 5.23 64.40 -2.82
C LYS A 607 6.11 65.19 -3.80
N TYR A 608 6.45 64.61 -4.94
CA TYR A 608 6.26 65.27 -6.24
C TYR A 608 6.05 64.22 -7.34
N ASP A 609 5.50 64.67 -8.46
CA ASP A 609 4.84 63.87 -9.50
C ASP A 609 5.33 64.32 -10.89
N THR A 610 4.97 63.56 -11.92
CA THR A 610 4.91 63.92 -13.35
C THR A 610 6.19 64.24 -14.16
N HIS A 611 6.37 63.42 -15.20
CA HIS A 611 6.69 63.72 -16.63
C HIS A 611 7.89 62.91 -17.20
N ASN A 612 8.03 62.64 -18.51
CA ASN A 612 7.16 62.39 -19.69
C ASN A 612 8.13 62.41 -20.90
N HIS A 613 8.10 61.40 -21.78
CA HIS A 613 8.95 61.26 -23.01
C HIS A 613 10.49 61.21 -22.77
N ASN A 614 11.31 60.49 -23.56
CA ASN A 614 11.12 59.73 -24.82
C ASN A 614 11.58 58.27 -24.66
#